data_AF-A0A9P9WHR0-F1
#
_entry.id   AF-A0A9P9WHR0-F1
#
_cell.length_a   1.000
_cell.length_b   1.000
_cell.length_c   1.000
_cell.angle_alpha   90.00
_cell.angle_beta   90.00
_cell.angle_gamma   90.00
#
_symmetry.space_group_name_H-M   'P 1'
#
loop_
_entity.id
_entity.type
_entity.pdbx_description
1 polymer ?
#
loop_
_entity_poly.entity_id
_entity_poly.type
_entity_poly.pdbx_seq_one_letter_code
_entity_poly.pdbx_strand_id
1 'polypeptide(L)'
;MVAELESKVKAFDTDEWWARHGSVATPLKLQSRKITRPESSHFHNAYAGFPYAWQLTETVDDFLGRLPPATTEGSKAGPWIFICNPFIERRSKQEAQNQNVRGCEDEAPEEDETDLHRFIEGGMERLHLVTDFHGEMNKSTVSPAVRGRERNKAAADATRDILALAHALHVRTGKWMLFCDVHAVNEVWGIVAKATANNELGIAAKVATRSELDPRTERLICVYTTDFIDRSDVERVARKLKQLGLVKAYGKPLYYKPDAYTYLGIGSGNPWGFKASIYNTKELLGRT
;
A
#
# COMPACT_ATOMS: atom_id res chain seq x y z
N MET A 1 -34.07 15.27 -41.08
CA MET A 1 -32.95 14.34 -40.86
C MET A 1 -32.67 14.11 -39.37
N VAL A 2 -32.49 15.15 -38.54
CA VAL A 2 -32.28 14.98 -37.08
C VAL A 2 -33.53 14.48 -36.35
N ALA A 3 -34.71 15.03 -36.63
CA ALA A 3 -35.97 14.61 -35.99
C ALA A 3 -36.36 13.15 -36.25
N GLU A 4 -35.94 12.59 -37.40
CA GLU A 4 -36.21 11.20 -37.76
C GLU A 4 -35.28 10.23 -37.01
N LEU A 5 -34.03 10.66 -36.77
CA LEU A 5 -33.08 9.93 -35.93
C LEU A 5 -33.49 9.95 -34.46
N GLU A 6 -33.96 11.10 -33.96
CA GLU A 6 -34.47 11.22 -32.59
C GLU A 6 -35.72 10.36 -32.37
N SER A 7 -36.62 10.30 -33.35
CA SER A 7 -37.78 9.41 -33.30
C SER A 7 -37.39 7.93 -33.28
N LYS A 8 -36.37 7.53 -34.05
CA LYS A 8 -35.84 6.16 -34.06
C LYS A 8 -35.16 5.79 -32.75
N VAL A 9 -34.43 6.71 -32.11
CA VAL A 9 -33.82 6.50 -30.79
C VAL A 9 -34.89 6.35 -29.71
N LYS A 10 -35.98 7.13 -29.78
CA LYS A 10 -37.06 7.08 -28.79
C LYS A 10 -37.91 5.81 -28.88
N ALA A 11 -37.98 5.20 -30.06
CA ALA A 11 -38.72 3.97 -30.31
C ALA A 11 -37.86 2.70 -30.20
N PHE A 12 -36.56 2.83 -29.92
CA PHE A 12 -35.67 1.69 -29.82
C PHE A 12 -35.80 1.02 -28.46
N ASP A 13 -36.43 -0.16 -28.44
CA ASP A 13 -36.53 -1.00 -27.26
C ASP A 13 -35.21 -1.74 -27.03
N THR A 14 -34.46 -1.26 -26.05
CA THR A 14 -33.17 -1.84 -25.68
C THR A 14 -33.33 -3.24 -25.12
N ASP A 15 -34.40 -3.52 -24.39
CA ASP A 15 -34.59 -4.80 -23.69
C ASP A 15 -34.96 -5.91 -24.68
N GLU A 16 -35.82 -5.60 -25.67
CA GLU A 16 -36.14 -6.52 -26.77
C GLU A 16 -34.90 -6.80 -27.65
N TRP A 17 -34.07 -5.79 -27.90
CA TRP A 17 -32.83 -5.94 -28.66
C TRP A 17 -31.82 -6.86 -27.96
N TRP A 18 -31.62 -6.67 -26.65
CA TRP A 18 -30.74 -7.53 -25.84
C TRP A 18 -31.26 -8.96 -25.72
N ALA A 19 -32.58 -9.15 -25.60
CA ALA A 19 -33.21 -10.47 -25.57
C ALA A 19 -33.04 -11.24 -26.90
N ARG A 20 -33.13 -10.54 -28.05
CA ARG A 20 -32.93 -11.14 -29.38
C ARG A 20 -31.48 -11.51 -29.69
N HIS A 21 -30.50 -10.80 -29.13
CA HIS A 21 -29.08 -10.97 -29.47
C HIS A 21 -28.29 -11.81 -28.46
N GLY A 22 -28.96 -12.47 -27.52
CA GLY A 22 -28.39 -13.58 -26.74
C GLY A 22 -27.20 -13.23 -25.84
N SER A 23 -27.02 -11.97 -25.47
CA SER A 23 -25.89 -11.53 -24.63
C SER A 23 -26.30 -11.39 -23.16
N VAL A 24 -26.51 -12.53 -22.49
CA VAL A 24 -26.71 -12.58 -21.04
C VAL A 24 -25.64 -13.48 -20.42
N ALA A 25 -24.44 -12.94 -20.23
CA ALA A 25 -23.47 -13.41 -19.23
C ALA A 25 -22.29 -12.42 -19.08
N THR A 26 -22.55 -11.21 -18.61
CA THR A 26 -21.48 -10.35 -18.07
C THR A 26 -21.97 -9.75 -16.75
N PRO A 27 -21.41 -10.13 -15.60
CA PRO A 27 -21.82 -9.56 -14.31
C PRO A 27 -21.11 -8.22 -14.11
N LEU A 28 -21.43 -7.23 -14.94
CA LEU A 28 -21.13 -5.83 -14.70
C LEU A 28 -22.43 -5.04 -14.83
N LYS A 29 -23.33 -5.26 -13.85
CA LYS A 29 -24.39 -4.29 -13.57
C LYS A 29 -23.73 -3.04 -12.98
N LEU A 30 -23.23 -2.18 -13.87
CA LEU A 30 -23.09 -0.75 -13.58
C LEU A 30 -24.52 -0.17 -13.51
N GLN A 31 -25.21 -0.43 -12.40
CA GLN A 31 -26.40 0.34 -12.08
C GLN A 31 -25.90 1.72 -11.68
N SER A 32 -26.24 2.72 -12.50
CA SER A 32 -26.28 4.12 -12.07
C SER A 32 -27.29 4.24 -10.93
N ARG A 33 -26.88 3.84 -9.72
CA ARG A 33 -27.60 4.17 -8.50
C ARG A 33 -27.46 5.69 -8.35
N LYS A 34 -28.59 6.40 -8.36
CA LYS A 34 -28.71 7.66 -7.62
C LYS A 34 -28.09 7.39 -6.26
N ILE A 35 -26.96 8.04 -5.96
CA ILE A 35 -26.23 7.88 -4.70
C ILE A 35 -27.14 8.45 -3.61
N THR A 36 -28.00 7.59 -3.08
CA THR A 36 -28.50 7.73 -1.72
C THR A 36 -27.28 7.44 -0.86
N ARG A 37 -26.81 8.47 -0.16
CA ARG A 37 -25.68 8.40 0.76
C ARG A 37 -25.93 7.19 1.68
N PRO A 38 -25.09 6.14 1.66
CA PRO A 38 -25.23 5.04 2.60
C PRO A 38 -25.23 5.62 4.02
N GLU A 39 -25.98 5.02 4.95
CA GLU A 39 -25.84 5.40 6.36
C GLU A 39 -24.36 5.29 6.74
N SER A 40 -23.77 6.42 7.16
CA SER A 40 -22.34 6.55 7.43
C SER A 40 -21.85 5.76 8.64
N SER A 41 -22.73 4.99 9.28
CA SER A 41 -22.46 4.19 10.49
C SER A 41 -21.50 3.02 10.24
N HIS A 42 -21.36 2.57 8.99
CA HIS A 42 -20.50 1.45 8.60
C HIS A 42 -19.19 1.86 7.92
N PHE A 43 -18.90 3.16 7.82
CA PHE A 43 -17.66 3.64 7.23
C PHE A 43 -16.66 4.03 8.31
N HIS A 44 -15.43 3.57 8.12
CA HIS A 44 -14.34 3.74 9.06
C HIS A 44 -13.30 4.69 8.48
N ASN A 45 -12.61 5.44 9.32
CA ASN A 45 -11.47 6.24 8.90
C ASN A 45 -10.45 6.32 10.03
N ALA A 46 -9.39 5.51 9.95
CA ALA A 46 -8.30 5.52 10.92
C ALA A 46 -7.57 6.87 11.01
N TYR A 47 -7.74 7.75 10.02
CA TYR A 47 -7.13 9.09 9.97
C TYR A 47 -8.15 10.21 10.21
N ALA A 48 -9.30 9.90 10.80
CA ALA A 48 -10.31 10.91 11.12
C ALA A 48 -9.73 12.03 12.00
N GLY A 49 -10.06 13.28 11.65
CA GLY A 49 -9.64 14.48 12.38
C GLY A 49 -8.25 15.01 12.01
N PHE A 50 -7.44 14.27 11.24
CA PHE A 50 -6.14 14.78 10.78
C PHE A 50 -6.29 15.64 9.52
N PRO A 51 -5.84 16.91 9.52
CA PRO A 51 -6.04 17.83 8.41
C PRO A 51 -5.29 17.43 7.14
N TYR A 52 -4.27 16.58 7.25
CA TYR A 52 -3.48 16.04 6.14
C TYR A 52 -4.04 14.72 5.57
N ALA A 53 -5.23 14.29 6.01
CA ALA A 53 -5.88 13.08 5.53
C ALA A 53 -7.26 13.36 4.92
N TRP A 54 -7.73 12.46 4.06
CA TRP A 54 -9.11 12.45 3.58
C TRP A 54 -10.09 12.24 4.73
N GLN A 55 -11.18 13.00 4.74
CA GLN A 55 -12.25 12.91 5.73
C GLN A 55 -13.55 12.37 5.11
N LEU A 56 -14.33 11.60 5.88
CA LEU A 56 -15.63 11.08 5.41
C LEU A 56 -16.67 12.20 5.16
N THR A 57 -16.39 13.40 5.66
CA THR A 57 -17.23 14.60 5.51
C THR A 57 -17.02 15.33 4.19
N GLU A 58 -16.01 14.97 3.40
CA GLU A 58 -15.71 15.57 2.09
C GLU A 58 -15.69 14.51 0.99
N THR A 59 -15.86 14.94 -0.26
CA THR A 59 -15.66 14.04 -1.41
C THR A 59 -14.17 13.77 -1.64
N VAL A 60 -13.83 12.68 -2.33
CA VAL A 60 -12.42 12.40 -2.69
C VAL A 60 -11.86 13.50 -3.61
N ASP A 61 -12.69 14.09 -4.48
CA ASP A 61 -12.26 15.18 -5.36
C ASP A 61 -11.97 16.48 -4.58
N ASP A 62 -12.80 16.81 -3.58
CA ASP A 62 -12.54 17.95 -2.69
C ASP A 62 -11.24 17.76 -1.91
N PHE A 63 -11.01 16.55 -1.39
CA PHE A 63 -9.77 16.18 -0.72
C PHE A 63 -8.54 16.33 -1.63
N LEU A 64 -8.62 15.87 -2.88
CA LEU A 64 -7.54 15.99 -3.86
C LEU A 64 -7.27 17.45 -4.24
N GLY A 65 -8.32 18.29 -4.29
CA GLY A 65 -8.19 19.74 -4.50
C GLY A 65 -7.59 20.46 -3.29
N ARG A 66 -7.89 19.99 -2.08
CA ARG A 66 -7.40 20.55 -0.80
C ARG A 66 -5.95 20.18 -0.51
N LEU A 67 -5.53 18.96 -0.86
CA LEU A 67 -4.19 18.42 -0.60
C LEU A 67 -3.51 17.84 -1.85
N PRO A 68 -3.23 18.65 -2.88
CA PRO A 68 -2.44 18.24 -4.03
C PRO A 68 -0.96 18.00 -3.64
N PRO A 69 -0.43 16.77 -3.72
CA PRO A 69 0.92 16.44 -3.23
C PRO A 69 2.06 17.23 -3.90
N ALA A 70 1.87 17.70 -5.15
CA ALA A 70 2.86 18.52 -5.84
C ALA A 70 3.07 19.90 -5.19
N THR A 71 2.06 20.45 -4.52
CA THR A 71 2.12 21.82 -3.95
C THR A 71 1.92 21.86 -2.45
N THR A 72 1.40 20.80 -1.81
CA THR A 72 1.36 20.70 -0.35
C THR A 72 2.78 20.62 0.21
N GLU A 73 3.18 21.64 0.97
CA GLU A 73 4.49 21.73 1.61
C GLU A 73 4.55 20.88 2.90
N GLY A 74 5.55 19.99 2.98
CA GLY A 74 5.73 19.12 4.14
C GLY A 74 6.03 19.85 5.45
N SER A 75 6.60 21.06 5.38
CA SER A 75 6.84 21.91 6.55
C SER A 75 5.56 22.42 7.22
N LYS A 76 4.44 22.44 6.48
CA LYS A 76 3.13 22.93 6.97
C LYS A 76 2.16 21.78 7.24
N ALA A 77 2.08 20.82 6.33
CA ALA A 77 1.10 19.73 6.41
C ALA A 77 1.65 18.44 7.05
N GLY A 78 2.96 18.36 7.28
CA GLY A 78 3.64 17.12 7.60
C GLY A 78 4.08 16.36 6.34
N PRO A 79 4.91 15.32 6.47
CA PRO A 79 5.59 14.67 5.35
C PRO A 79 4.68 13.81 4.46
N TRP A 80 3.44 13.55 4.87
CA TRP A 80 2.55 12.60 4.22
C TRP A 80 1.11 13.13 4.14
N ILE A 81 0.46 12.79 3.03
CA ILE A 81 -0.99 12.90 2.85
C ILE A 81 -1.57 11.48 2.86
N PHE A 82 -2.69 11.27 3.55
CA PHE A 82 -3.27 9.94 3.75
C PHE A 82 -4.70 9.81 3.21
N ILE A 83 -5.03 8.60 2.78
CA ILE A 83 -6.40 8.17 2.50
C ILE A 83 -6.59 6.74 2.98
N CYS A 84 -7.73 6.45 3.60
CA CYS A 84 -8.11 5.11 4.02
C CYS A 84 -9.12 4.50 3.04
N ASN A 85 -9.20 3.17 3.08
CA ASN A 85 -10.34 2.45 2.54
C ASN A 85 -11.44 2.42 3.60
N PRO A 86 -12.60 3.07 3.37
CA PRO A 86 -13.60 3.25 4.41
C PRO A 86 -14.37 1.99 4.78
N PHE A 87 -14.21 0.90 4.01
CA PHE A 87 -14.91 -0.36 4.21
C PHE A 87 -14.15 -1.36 5.09
N ILE A 88 -12.92 -1.02 5.50
CA ILE A 88 -12.07 -1.89 6.31
C ILE A 88 -11.78 -1.17 7.61
N GLU A 89 -12.34 -1.71 8.70
CA GLU A 89 -12.08 -1.20 10.04
C GLU A 89 -10.61 -1.41 10.44
N ARG A 90 -10.05 -0.37 11.05
CA ARG A 90 -8.66 -0.32 11.53
C ARG A 90 -8.60 0.56 12.76
N ARG A 91 -7.62 0.29 13.62
CA ARG A 91 -7.34 1.12 14.79
C ARG A 91 -7.09 2.56 14.36
N SER A 92 -7.61 3.52 15.14
CA SER A 92 -7.36 4.93 14.89
C SER A 92 -5.86 5.25 14.98
N LYS A 93 -5.37 6.19 14.16
CA LYS A 93 -3.97 6.62 14.20
C LYS A 93 -3.62 7.21 15.57
N GLN A 94 -4.56 7.84 16.28
CA GLN A 94 -4.34 8.40 17.62
C GLN A 94 -4.06 7.31 18.67
N GLU A 95 -4.70 6.14 18.55
CA GLU A 95 -4.59 5.04 19.52
C GLU A 95 -3.54 3.99 19.12
N ALA A 96 -3.01 4.08 17.90
CA ALA A 96 -2.03 3.14 17.36
C ALA A 96 -0.70 3.15 18.14
N GLN A 97 -0.14 1.96 18.39
CA GLN A 97 1.09 1.80 19.15
C GLN A 97 2.32 2.37 18.41
N ASN A 98 2.28 2.40 17.08
CA ASN A 98 3.31 2.98 16.23
C ASN A 98 3.54 4.48 16.49
N GLN A 99 2.58 5.18 17.09
CA GLN A 99 2.78 6.57 17.52
C GLN A 99 3.84 6.70 18.63
N ASN A 100 4.13 5.61 19.34
CA ASN A 100 5.18 5.56 20.38
C ASN A 100 6.54 5.09 19.82
N VAL A 101 6.63 4.82 18.51
CA VAL A 101 7.84 4.32 17.85
C VAL A 101 8.37 5.39 16.90
N ARG A 102 9.42 6.08 17.33
CA ARG A 102 9.99 7.22 16.60
C ARG A 102 10.35 6.86 15.16
N GLY A 103 9.84 7.63 14.20
CA GLY A 103 10.09 7.44 12.76
C GLY A 103 9.19 6.38 12.10
N CYS A 104 8.27 5.77 12.84
CA CYS A 104 7.32 4.76 12.35
C CYS A 104 5.85 5.18 12.50
N GLU A 105 5.60 6.43 12.90
CA GLU A 105 4.28 6.99 13.21
C GLU A 105 3.35 7.02 11.99
N ASP A 106 3.94 6.97 10.79
CA ASP A 106 3.26 7.13 9.50
C ASP A 106 3.05 5.82 8.75
N GLU A 107 3.25 4.68 9.40
CA GLU A 107 2.94 3.39 8.80
C GLU A 107 1.44 3.07 8.75
N ALA A 108 1.08 1.91 8.20
CA ALA A 108 -0.31 1.56 7.98
C ALA A 108 -1.11 1.60 9.29
N PRO A 109 -2.44 1.82 9.21
CA PRO A 109 -3.26 1.77 10.39
C PRO A 109 -3.30 0.33 10.93
N GLU A 110 -3.09 0.20 12.23
CA GLU A 110 -2.94 -1.08 12.92
C GLU A 110 -4.26 -1.88 13.01
N GLU A 111 -4.14 -3.12 13.44
CA GLU A 111 -5.27 -3.95 13.86
C GLU A 111 -5.40 -3.87 15.39
N ASP A 112 -6.58 -4.17 15.91
CA ASP A 112 -6.82 -4.06 17.34
C ASP A 112 -6.03 -5.09 18.17
N GLU A 113 -5.60 -6.18 17.55
CA GLU A 113 -4.82 -7.24 18.19
C GLU A 113 -3.31 -7.00 18.11
N THR A 114 -2.87 -5.91 17.44
CA THR A 114 -1.44 -5.61 17.24
C THR A 114 -0.71 -5.45 18.58
N ASP A 115 0.37 -6.22 18.75
CA ASP A 115 1.34 -6.10 19.85
C ASP A 115 2.71 -5.69 19.29
N LEU A 116 2.82 -4.39 18.97
CA LEU A 116 3.98 -3.84 18.30
C LEU A 116 5.20 -3.81 19.21
N HIS A 117 4.99 -3.58 20.51
CA HIS A 117 6.09 -3.52 21.47
C HIS A 117 6.84 -4.85 21.57
N ARG A 118 6.11 -5.96 21.77
CA ARG A 118 6.72 -7.29 21.80
C ARG A 118 7.35 -7.68 20.46
N PHE A 119 6.76 -7.22 19.35
CA PHE A 119 7.33 -7.46 18.03
C PHE A 119 8.69 -6.78 17.88
N ILE A 120 8.80 -5.50 18.26
CA ILE A 120 10.06 -4.77 18.18
C ILE A 120 11.11 -5.40 19.08
N GLU A 121 10.76 -5.73 20.33
CA GLU A 121 11.68 -6.39 21.27
C GLU A 121 12.22 -7.70 20.69
N GLY A 122 11.33 -8.66 20.37
CA GLY A 122 11.75 -9.96 19.85
C GLY A 122 12.38 -9.88 18.45
N GLY A 123 11.99 -8.91 17.62
CA GLY A 123 12.59 -8.66 16.32
C GLY A 123 14.02 -8.15 16.45
N MET A 124 14.29 -7.23 17.38
CA MET A 124 15.63 -6.72 17.67
C MET A 124 16.55 -7.81 18.23
N GLU A 125 16.04 -8.69 19.10
CA GLU A 125 16.81 -9.86 19.57
C GLU A 125 17.29 -10.73 18.40
N ARG A 126 16.42 -11.02 17.43
CA ARG A 126 16.78 -11.79 16.22
C ARG A 126 17.83 -11.06 15.37
N LEU A 127 17.75 -9.73 15.28
CA LEU A 127 18.78 -8.93 14.60
C LEU A 127 20.12 -8.97 15.33
N HIS A 128 20.13 -8.90 16.66
CA HIS A 128 21.35 -9.03 17.46
C HIS A 128 22.01 -10.40 17.27
N LEU A 129 21.22 -11.49 17.32
CA LEU A 129 21.74 -12.84 17.09
C LEU A 129 22.43 -12.99 15.72
N VAL A 130 21.86 -12.44 14.66
CA VAL A 130 22.49 -12.47 13.33
C VAL A 130 23.74 -11.60 13.28
N THR A 131 23.71 -10.44 13.94
CA THR A 131 24.86 -9.53 14.03
C THR A 131 26.05 -10.23 14.68
N ASP A 132 25.83 -10.85 15.83
CA ASP A 132 26.85 -11.57 16.59
C ASP A 132 27.38 -12.76 15.79
N PHE A 133 26.49 -13.55 15.20
CA PHE A 133 26.88 -14.66 14.34
C PHE A 133 27.72 -14.20 13.15
N HIS A 134 27.36 -13.10 12.47
CA HIS A 134 28.16 -12.53 11.38
C HIS A 134 29.54 -12.08 11.89
N GLY A 135 29.60 -11.48 13.07
CA GLY A 135 30.85 -11.10 13.74
C GLY A 135 31.78 -12.28 13.97
N GLU A 136 31.27 -13.36 14.56
CA GLU A 136 32.04 -14.59 14.80
C GLU A 136 32.44 -15.29 13.51
N MET A 137 31.55 -15.33 12.51
CA MET A 137 31.89 -15.88 11.20
C MET A 137 33.03 -15.12 10.53
N ASN A 138 33.13 -13.80 10.71
CA ASN A 138 34.23 -13.01 10.15
C ASN A 138 35.59 -13.33 10.82
N LYS A 139 35.60 -13.76 12.09
CA LYS A 139 36.81 -14.18 12.82
C LYS A 139 37.22 -15.63 12.52
N SER A 140 36.31 -16.43 11.97
CA SER A 140 36.54 -17.85 11.69
C SER A 140 37.60 -18.08 10.60
N THR A 141 38.39 -19.15 10.78
CA THR A 141 39.45 -19.61 9.86
C THR A 141 38.92 -20.38 8.65
N VAL A 142 37.61 -20.66 8.59
CA VAL A 142 37.00 -21.34 7.44
C VAL A 142 37.09 -20.49 6.17
N SER A 143 36.97 -21.14 5.01
CA SER A 143 37.12 -20.48 3.73
C SER A 143 36.09 -19.35 3.52
N PRO A 144 36.42 -18.29 2.74
CA PRO A 144 35.49 -17.19 2.47
C PRO A 144 34.15 -17.64 1.88
N ALA A 145 34.15 -18.69 1.05
CA ALA A 145 32.95 -19.24 0.45
C ALA A 145 32.02 -19.88 1.50
N VAL A 146 32.59 -20.59 2.49
CA VAL A 146 31.82 -21.15 3.61
C VAL A 146 31.28 -20.01 4.48
N ARG A 147 32.09 -19.00 4.79
CA ARG A 147 31.62 -17.82 5.55
C ARG A 147 30.42 -17.14 4.90
N GLY A 148 30.49 -16.89 3.59
CA GLY A 148 29.39 -16.28 2.84
C GLY A 148 28.12 -17.12 2.87
N ARG A 149 28.24 -18.45 2.70
CA ARG A 149 27.10 -19.37 2.75
C ARG A 149 26.40 -19.36 4.11
N GLU A 150 27.16 -19.50 5.20
CA GLU A 150 26.60 -19.55 6.55
C GLU A 150 25.97 -18.21 6.96
N ARG A 151 26.60 -17.08 6.61
CA ARG A 151 26.01 -15.75 6.84
C ARG A 151 24.68 -15.57 6.10
N ASN A 152 24.62 -15.99 4.83
CA ASN A 152 23.40 -15.92 4.04
C ASN A 152 22.30 -16.85 4.59
N LYS A 153 22.67 -18.04 5.08
CA LYS A 153 21.73 -18.96 5.72
C LYS A 153 21.17 -18.36 7.02
N ALA A 154 22.02 -17.86 7.91
CA ALA A 154 21.60 -17.20 9.14
C ALA A 154 20.69 -15.99 8.86
N ALA A 155 21.01 -15.20 7.83
CA ALA A 155 20.18 -14.09 7.41
C ALA A 155 18.79 -14.52 6.91
N ALA A 156 18.73 -15.60 6.12
CA ALA A 156 17.47 -16.15 5.62
C ALA A 156 16.61 -16.77 6.73
N ASP A 157 17.24 -17.46 7.70
CA ASP A 157 16.54 -18.05 8.85
C ASP A 157 15.98 -16.95 9.76
N ALA A 158 16.78 -15.93 10.12
CA ALA A 158 16.29 -14.81 10.92
C ALA A 158 15.20 -13.98 10.21
N THR A 159 15.30 -13.82 8.88
CA THR A 159 14.24 -13.19 8.09
C THR A 159 12.91 -13.93 8.24
N ARG A 160 12.95 -15.28 8.20
CA ARG A 160 11.77 -16.13 8.39
C ARG A 160 11.21 -15.96 9.80
N ASP A 161 12.08 -15.98 10.80
CA ASP A 161 11.68 -15.88 12.21
C ASP A 161 11.10 -14.52 12.56
N ILE A 162 11.63 -13.43 12.00
CA ILE A 162 11.10 -12.06 12.16
C ILE A 162 9.70 -11.96 11.55
N LEU A 163 9.51 -12.45 10.32
CA LEU A 163 8.20 -12.40 9.68
C LEU A 163 7.16 -13.30 10.37
N ALA A 164 7.58 -14.47 10.85
CA ALA A 164 6.72 -15.35 11.64
C ALA A 164 6.31 -14.69 12.97
N LEU A 165 7.25 -14.02 13.66
CA LEU A 165 6.96 -13.25 14.86
C LEU A 165 6.00 -12.08 14.58
N ALA A 166 6.24 -11.33 13.49
CA ALA A 166 5.37 -10.24 13.08
C ALA A 166 3.93 -10.71 12.87
N HIS A 167 3.75 -11.86 12.21
CA HIS A 167 2.43 -12.44 11.99
C HIS A 167 1.76 -12.87 13.30
N ALA A 168 2.50 -13.58 14.16
CA ALA A 168 2.01 -14.03 15.47
C ALA A 168 1.62 -12.90 16.42
N LEU A 169 2.19 -11.70 16.24
CA LEU A 169 1.91 -10.50 17.05
C LEU A 169 1.05 -9.47 16.29
N HIS A 170 0.38 -9.90 15.21
CA HIS A 170 -0.55 -9.08 14.44
C HIS A 170 0.06 -7.79 13.85
N VAL A 171 1.37 -7.80 13.55
CA VAL A 171 2.09 -6.77 12.78
C VAL A 171 2.13 -7.20 11.31
N ARG A 172 0.95 -7.28 10.68
CA ARG A 172 0.74 -7.99 9.41
C ARG A 172 0.76 -7.09 8.18
N THR A 173 0.68 -5.78 8.36
CA THR A 173 0.57 -4.85 7.24
C THR A 173 1.85 -4.78 6.41
N GLY A 174 1.70 -4.39 5.16
CA GLY A 174 2.83 -4.09 4.28
C GLY A 174 2.36 -3.24 3.11
N LYS A 175 3.30 -2.77 2.29
CA LYS A 175 3.01 -1.78 1.24
C LYS A 175 3.68 -2.05 -0.09
N TRP A 176 2.94 -1.79 -1.17
CA TRP A 176 3.49 -1.53 -2.48
C TRP A 176 4.07 -0.12 -2.52
N MET A 177 5.33 0.02 -2.94
CA MET A 177 6.01 1.31 -3.05
C MET A 177 6.10 1.75 -4.51
N LEU A 178 5.42 2.85 -4.84
CA LEU A 178 5.43 3.50 -6.14
C LEU A 178 6.28 4.77 -6.06
N PHE A 179 7.17 4.94 -7.04
CA PHE A 179 7.97 6.15 -7.21
C PHE A 179 7.52 6.81 -8.50
N CYS A 180 6.86 7.97 -8.39
CA CYS A 180 6.36 8.71 -9.54
C CYS A 180 7.05 10.06 -9.63
N ASP A 181 7.20 10.57 -10.85
CA ASP A 181 7.77 11.89 -11.11
C ASP A 181 6.94 13.00 -10.45
N VAL A 182 7.61 14.05 -9.97
CA VAL A 182 6.97 15.22 -9.33
C VAL A 182 5.92 15.90 -10.21
N HIS A 183 6.04 15.83 -11.54
CA HIS A 183 5.07 16.40 -12.47
C HIS A 183 3.81 15.54 -12.63
N ALA A 184 3.92 14.23 -12.37
CA ALA A 184 2.82 13.28 -12.48
C ALA A 184 2.17 12.95 -11.11
N VAL A 185 2.75 13.37 -9.99
CA VAL A 185 2.35 12.93 -8.65
C VAL A 185 0.88 13.21 -8.33
N ASN A 186 0.33 14.35 -8.76
CA ASN A 186 -1.09 14.68 -8.52
C ASN A 186 -2.04 13.72 -9.26
N GLU A 187 -1.72 13.40 -10.51
CA GLU A 187 -2.52 12.47 -11.33
C GLU A 187 -2.45 11.06 -10.77
N VAL A 188 -1.24 10.56 -10.51
CA VAL A 188 -1.02 9.22 -9.95
C VAL A 188 -1.68 9.09 -8.58
N TRP A 189 -1.56 10.11 -7.72
CA TRP A 189 -2.22 10.14 -6.43
C TRP A 189 -3.74 10.16 -6.56
N GLY A 190 -4.30 10.92 -7.49
CA GLY A 190 -5.74 10.94 -7.75
C GLY A 190 -6.30 9.56 -8.11
N ILE A 191 -5.57 8.80 -8.93
CA ILE A 191 -5.92 7.41 -9.29
C ILE A 191 -5.89 6.51 -8.04
N VAL A 192 -4.79 6.55 -7.28
CA VAL A 192 -4.62 5.73 -6.06
C VAL A 192 -5.66 6.06 -5.01
N ALA A 193 -5.92 7.35 -4.77
CA ALA A 193 -6.86 7.81 -3.77
C ALA A 193 -8.28 7.35 -4.08
N LYS A 194 -8.75 7.57 -5.32
CA LYS A 194 -10.08 7.13 -5.74
C LYS A 194 -10.25 5.62 -5.65
N ALA A 195 -9.26 4.86 -6.14
CA ALA A 195 -9.31 3.40 -6.07
C ALA A 195 -9.24 2.87 -4.62
N THR A 196 -8.51 3.54 -3.72
CA THR A 196 -8.47 3.17 -2.29
C THR A 196 -9.81 3.42 -1.62
N ALA A 197 -10.41 4.60 -1.83
CA ALA A 197 -11.71 4.95 -1.27
C ALA A 197 -12.86 4.09 -1.80
N ASN A 198 -12.73 3.56 -3.02
CA ASN A 198 -13.72 2.68 -3.66
C ASN A 198 -13.53 1.18 -3.34
N ASN A 199 -12.69 0.83 -2.36
CA ASN A 199 -12.38 -0.57 -2.00
C ASN A 199 -11.77 -1.39 -3.15
N GLU A 200 -11.09 -0.74 -4.09
CA GLU A 200 -10.44 -1.41 -5.22
C GLU A 200 -8.99 -1.78 -4.91
N LEU A 201 -8.32 -0.99 -4.06
CA LEU A 201 -6.96 -1.26 -3.57
C LEU A 201 -7.00 -1.94 -2.19
N GLY A 202 -6.00 -1.70 -1.35
CA GLY A 202 -5.91 -2.29 -0.02
C GLY A 202 -6.53 -1.40 1.06
N ILE A 203 -5.92 -1.38 2.25
CA ILE A 203 -6.54 -0.78 3.44
C ILE A 203 -6.35 0.73 3.56
N ALA A 204 -5.28 1.25 2.98
CA ALA A 204 -4.92 2.66 3.03
C ALA A 204 -3.87 2.97 1.97
N ALA A 205 -3.67 4.25 1.70
CA ALA A 205 -2.54 4.74 0.93
C ALA A 205 -2.01 6.05 1.52
N LYS A 206 -0.73 6.33 1.24
CA LYS A 206 -0.12 7.62 1.55
C LYS A 206 0.77 8.11 0.41
N VAL A 207 0.91 9.42 0.29
CA VAL A 207 1.82 10.07 -0.67
C VAL A 207 2.71 11.08 0.05
N ALA A 208 3.99 11.11 -0.32
CA ALA A 208 4.93 12.10 0.19
C ALA A 208 4.55 13.50 -0.32
N THR A 209 4.52 14.47 0.61
CA THR A 209 4.33 15.90 0.27
C THR A 209 5.56 16.47 -0.44
N ARG A 210 5.42 17.68 -1.00
CA ARG A 210 6.58 18.44 -1.48
C ARG A 210 7.52 18.75 -0.33
N SER A 211 8.80 18.45 -0.52
CA SER A 211 9.89 18.82 0.39
C SER A 211 10.94 19.59 -0.39
N GLU A 212 11.41 20.71 0.16
CA GLU A 212 12.53 21.49 -0.39
C GLU A 212 13.89 20.91 0.01
N LEU A 213 13.92 20.14 1.10
CA LEU A 213 15.12 19.47 1.60
C LEU A 213 15.42 18.17 0.86
N ASP A 214 14.42 17.60 0.20
CA ASP A 214 14.53 16.36 -0.55
C ASP A 214 14.75 16.65 -2.05
N PRO A 215 15.99 16.51 -2.56
CA PRO A 215 16.30 16.83 -3.95
C PRO A 215 15.77 15.77 -4.93
N ARG A 216 15.14 14.69 -4.45
CA ARG A 216 14.61 13.62 -5.31
C ARG A 216 13.55 14.16 -6.26
N THR A 217 13.66 13.76 -7.53
CA THR A 217 12.70 14.06 -8.59
C THR A 217 11.49 13.12 -8.58
N GLU A 218 11.52 12.08 -7.74
CA GLU A 218 10.42 11.15 -7.53
C GLU A 218 9.74 11.40 -6.18
N ARG A 219 8.44 11.09 -6.11
CA ARG A 219 7.63 11.10 -4.90
C ARG A 219 7.17 9.68 -4.60
N LEU A 220 7.27 9.28 -3.34
CA LEU A 220 6.86 7.97 -2.88
C LEU A 220 5.36 7.97 -2.60
N ILE A 221 4.66 7.01 -3.20
CA ILE A 221 3.29 6.62 -2.87
C ILE A 221 3.34 5.19 -2.33
N CYS A 222 2.72 4.96 -1.17
CA CYS A 222 2.57 3.63 -0.60
C CYS A 222 1.11 3.21 -0.66
N VAL A 223 0.84 1.98 -1.10
CA VAL A 223 -0.49 1.35 -1.04
C VAL A 223 -0.40 0.13 -0.14
N TYR A 224 -1.12 0.18 0.98
CA TYR A 224 -1.04 -0.80 2.04
C TYR A 224 -2.01 -1.96 1.84
N THR A 225 -1.59 -3.17 2.20
CA THR A 225 -2.48 -4.35 2.29
C THR A 225 -2.56 -4.85 3.73
N THR A 226 -3.56 -5.68 3.99
CA THR A 226 -3.89 -6.18 5.34
C THR A 226 -2.81 -7.12 5.88
N ASP A 227 -2.41 -8.11 5.09
CA ASP A 227 -1.51 -9.18 5.52
C ASP A 227 -0.46 -9.45 4.45
N PHE A 228 0.82 -9.26 4.77
CA PHE A 228 1.92 -9.50 3.87
C PHE A 228 2.13 -10.98 3.51
N ILE A 229 1.57 -11.92 4.28
CA ILE A 229 1.60 -13.36 3.95
C ILE A 229 0.44 -13.75 3.04
N ASP A 230 -0.67 -13.00 3.04
CA ASP A 230 -1.77 -13.21 2.11
C ASP A 230 -1.37 -12.78 0.69
N ARG A 231 -0.69 -13.70 0.02
CA ARG A 231 -0.23 -13.52 -1.35
C ARG A 231 -1.39 -13.22 -2.31
N SER A 232 -2.59 -13.75 -2.05
CA SER A 232 -3.75 -13.52 -2.92
C SER A 232 -4.19 -12.06 -2.88
N ASP A 233 -4.27 -11.46 -1.69
CA ASP A 233 -4.60 -10.04 -1.55
C ASP A 233 -3.47 -9.14 -2.08
N VAL A 234 -2.22 -9.46 -1.74
CA VAL A 234 -1.05 -8.73 -2.25
C VAL A 234 -1.01 -8.73 -3.78
N GLU A 235 -1.29 -9.87 -4.41
CA GLU A 235 -1.36 -10.01 -5.86
C GLU A 235 -2.58 -9.30 -6.45
N ARG A 236 -3.75 -9.38 -5.81
CA ARG A 236 -4.97 -8.68 -6.22
C ARG A 236 -4.72 -7.18 -6.31
N VAL A 237 -4.11 -6.58 -5.28
CA VAL A 237 -3.75 -5.16 -5.27
C VAL A 237 -2.73 -4.85 -6.36
N ALA A 238 -1.72 -5.69 -6.55
CA ALA A 238 -0.73 -5.52 -7.63
C ALA A 238 -1.37 -5.57 -9.04
N ARG A 239 -2.30 -6.51 -9.27
CA ARG A 239 -3.06 -6.62 -10.53
C ARG A 239 -3.90 -5.37 -10.75
N LYS A 240 -4.54 -4.86 -9.70
CA LYS A 240 -5.33 -3.64 -9.80
C LYS A 240 -4.48 -2.41 -10.10
N LEU A 241 -3.32 -2.26 -9.44
CA LEU A 241 -2.34 -1.20 -9.77
C LEU A 241 -1.89 -1.28 -11.23
N LYS A 242 -1.70 -2.48 -11.78
CA LYS A 242 -1.39 -2.68 -13.20
C LYS A 242 -2.55 -2.29 -14.11
N GLN A 243 -3.78 -2.68 -13.79
CA GLN A 243 -4.99 -2.31 -14.55
C GLN A 243 -5.24 -0.80 -14.56
N LEU A 244 -4.88 -0.11 -13.48
CA LEU A 244 -4.93 1.34 -13.36
C LEU A 244 -3.78 2.06 -14.11
N GLY A 245 -2.91 1.33 -14.81
CA GLY A 245 -1.79 1.89 -15.57
C GLY A 245 -0.58 2.31 -14.72
N LEU A 246 -0.58 1.99 -13.41
CA LEU A 246 0.47 2.42 -12.47
C LEU A 246 1.67 1.46 -12.44
N VAL A 247 1.54 0.28 -13.06
CA VAL A 247 2.64 -0.67 -13.28
C VAL A 247 2.91 -0.75 -14.78
N LYS A 248 4.02 -0.17 -15.23
CA LYS A 248 4.41 -0.18 -16.65
C LYS A 248 4.95 -1.56 -17.04
N ALA A 249 4.51 -2.08 -18.19
CA ALA A 249 4.94 -3.40 -18.69
C ALA A 249 6.47 -3.53 -18.86
N TYR A 250 7.13 -2.45 -19.28
CA TYR A 250 8.59 -2.38 -19.49
C TYR A 250 9.30 -1.47 -18.47
N GLY A 251 8.63 -1.14 -17.36
CA GLY A 251 9.18 -0.27 -16.32
C GLY A 251 9.93 -1.03 -15.21
N LYS A 252 10.46 -0.27 -14.25
CA LYS A 252 10.94 -0.84 -12.98
C LYS A 252 9.74 -1.50 -12.27
N PRO A 253 9.92 -2.72 -11.72
CA PRO A 253 8.87 -3.33 -10.91
C PRO A 253 8.62 -2.49 -9.65
N LEU A 254 7.40 -2.58 -9.13
CA LEU A 254 7.13 -2.11 -7.78
C LEU A 254 7.62 -3.18 -6.80
N TYR A 255 8.06 -2.75 -5.63
CA TYR A 255 8.50 -3.62 -4.56
C TYR A 255 7.53 -3.57 -3.40
N TYR A 256 7.30 -4.73 -2.79
CA TYR A 256 6.43 -4.89 -1.63
C TYR A 256 7.25 -5.07 -0.36
N LYS A 257 7.07 -4.17 0.61
CA LYS A 257 7.79 -4.17 1.89
C LYS A 257 6.82 -4.36 3.07
N PRO A 258 7.02 -5.38 3.92
CA PRO A 258 6.29 -5.51 5.20
C PRO A 258 6.60 -4.35 6.15
N ASP A 259 5.62 -3.89 6.91
CA ASP A 259 5.82 -2.84 7.92
C ASP A 259 6.72 -3.31 9.06
N ALA A 260 6.68 -4.60 9.38
CA ALA A 260 7.63 -5.29 10.25
C ALA A 260 9.09 -4.90 9.97
N TYR A 261 9.46 -4.76 8.69
CA TYR A 261 10.81 -4.33 8.32
C TYR A 261 11.06 -2.85 8.58
N THR A 262 10.07 -1.98 8.43
CA THR A 262 10.27 -0.57 8.80
C THR A 262 10.44 -0.42 10.31
N TYR A 263 9.62 -1.08 11.12
CA TYR A 263 9.71 -1.00 12.58
C TYR A 263 11.06 -1.46 13.14
N LEU A 264 11.73 -2.40 12.46
CA LEU A 264 13.06 -2.87 12.82
C LEU A 264 14.21 -2.14 12.10
N GLY A 265 13.93 -1.06 11.35
CA GLY A 265 14.94 -0.30 10.63
C GLY A 265 15.60 -1.06 9.45
N ILE A 266 14.97 -2.13 8.96
CA ILE A 266 15.47 -2.94 7.85
C ILE A 266 15.19 -2.20 6.54
N GLY A 267 16.23 -1.54 6.03
CA GLY A 267 16.26 -0.84 4.74
C GLY A 267 17.12 -1.53 3.69
N SER A 268 17.22 -0.93 2.51
CA SER A 268 18.17 -1.36 1.47
C SER A 268 19.61 -1.19 1.98
N GLY A 269 20.47 -2.17 1.74
CA GLY A 269 21.87 -2.12 2.18
C GLY A 269 22.07 -2.34 3.68
N ASN A 270 21.08 -2.89 4.38
CA ASN A 270 21.21 -3.24 5.80
C ASN A 270 22.39 -4.21 6.06
N PRO A 271 23.01 -4.16 7.25
CA PRO A 271 24.24 -4.92 7.55
C PRO A 271 24.04 -6.44 7.61
N TRP A 272 22.79 -6.90 7.77
CA TRP A 272 22.45 -8.31 7.91
C TRP A 272 22.29 -9.05 6.58
N GLY A 273 22.29 -8.33 5.46
CA GLY A 273 22.09 -8.93 4.12
C GLY A 273 20.63 -9.26 3.81
N PHE A 274 19.67 -8.66 4.53
CA PHE A 274 18.25 -8.93 4.33
C PHE A 274 17.76 -8.24 3.07
N LYS A 275 16.84 -8.87 2.35
CA LYS A 275 16.11 -8.17 1.28
C LYS A 275 15.08 -7.26 1.94
N ALA A 276 15.11 -5.96 1.61
CA ALA A 276 14.16 -4.98 2.13
C ALA A 276 12.75 -5.07 1.52
N SER A 277 12.50 -6.08 0.68
CA SER A 277 11.20 -6.38 0.07
C SER A 277 11.04 -7.89 -0.08
N ILE A 278 9.80 -8.36 0.04
CA ILE A 278 9.49 -9.81 -0.02
C ILE A 278 8.80 -10.19 -1.34
N TYR A 279 8.21 -9.23 -2.04
CA TYR A 279 7.67 -9.44 -3.38
C TYR A 279 8.00 -8.28 -4.33
N ASN A 280 7.87 -8.54 -5.63
CA ASN A 280 7.87 -7.51 -6.66
C ASN A 280 6.86 -7.83 -7.77
N THR A 281 6.36 -6.80 -8.46
CA THR A 281 5.30 -6.98 -9.47
C THR A 281 5.72 -7.82 -10.67
N LYS A 282 7.00 -7.84 -11.02
CA LYS A 282 7.52 -8.63 -12.17
C LYS A 282 7.43 -10.13 -11.91
N GLU A 283 7.76 -10.57 -10.69
CA GLU A 283 7.65 -11.98 -10.29
C GLU A 283 6.21 -12.38 -10.01
N LEU A 284 5.43 -11.54 -9.32
CA LEU A 284 4.06 -11.84 -8.94
C LEU A 284 3.09 -11.92 -10.13
N LEU A 285 3.19 -10.98 -11.06
CA LEU A 285 2.20 -10.85 -12.14
C LEU A 285 2.55 -11.65 -13.39
N GLY A 286 3.75 -12.24 -13.44
CA GLY A 286 4.32 -12.87 -14.62
C GLY A 286 4.67 -11.86 -15.72
N ARG A 287 5.45 -12.31 -16.71
CA ARG A 287 5.62 -11.57 -17.97
C ARG A 287 4.36 -11.82 -18.82
N THR A 288 3.48 -10.82 -18.90
CA THR A 288 2.47 -10.74 -19.97
C THR A 288 2.94 -9.71 -20.98
#